data_AF-A0A352B9G7-F1
#
_entry.id   AF-A0A352B9G7-F1
#
_cell.length_a   1.000
_cell.length_b   1.000
_cell.length_c   1.000
_cell.angle_alpha   90.00
_cell.angle_beta   90.00
_cell.angle_gamma   90.00
#
_symmetry.space_group_name_H-M   'P 1'
#
loop_
_entity.id
_entity.type
_entity.pdbx_description
1 polymer ?
#
loop_
_entity_poly.entity_id
_entity_poly.type
_entity_poly.pdbx_seq_one_letter_code
_entity_poly.pdbx_strand_id
1 'polypeptide(L)'
;AVKKDVDYGMCRRGERTSVTENAERRILKLRKIAVLVLTLKCCNSVDESMIEKAAAVSGKSVEDVRSLVDEARKCTEIKVKRWNSILRTRDKAFLYKRRFHLESEALDKSSLLCSVVSQKALVQDRVWEEKNGLLSEPKKLEPSNMAVGRILGITDRKVKYIMDSASKNMDTLSLSRYYGRHETLFGKRKSEQKAGNE
;
A
#
# COMPACT_ATOMS: atom_id res chain seq x y z
N ALA A 1 17.80 -54.39 -51.72
CA ALA A 1 17.63 -53.01 -51.24
C ALA A 1 17.14 -53.05 -49.79
N VAL A 2 17.97 -52.57 -48.88
CA VAL A 2 17.74 -52.55 -47.42
C VAL A 2 16.84 -51.35 -47.09
N LYS A 3 15.66 -51.60 -46.50
CA LYS A 3 14.83 -50.52 -45.94
C LYS A 3 15.41 -50.13 -44.58
N LYS A 4 15.93 -48.91 -44.49
CA LYS A 4 16.39 -48.29 -43.23
C LYS A 4 15.19 -47.88 -42.38
N ASP A 5 15.27 -48.24 -41.11
CA ASP A 5 14.43 -47.76 -40.03
C ASP A 5 14.48 -46.23 -39.91
N VAL A 6 13.32 -45.60 -39.73
CA VAL A 6 13.22 -44.21 -39.27
C VAL A 6 12.64 -44.28 -37.87
N ASP A 7 13.55 -44.28 -36.89
CA ASP A 7 13.24 -44.14 -35.47
C ASP A 7 12.71 -42.73 -35.22
N TYR A 8 11.39 -42.59 -35.07
CA TYR A 8 10.78 -41.36 -34.59
C TYR A 8 11.09 -41.22 -33.11
N GLY A 9 12.20 -40.55 -32.82
CA GLY A 9 12.63 -40.17 -31.48
C GLY A 9 11.49 -39.52 -30.70
N MET A 10 10.88 -40.30 -29.81
CA MET A 10 9.95 -39.84 -28.79
C MET A 10 10.70 -38.84 -27.90
N CYS A 11 10.37 -37.54 -28.02
CA CYS A 11 10.81 -36.53 -27.07
C CYS A 11 10.47 -36.99 -25.64
N ARG A 12 11.52 -37.22 -24.84
CA ARG A 12 11.41 -37.67 -23.45
C ARG A 12 10.56 -36.69 -22.66
N ARG A 13 9.53 -37.23 -22.00
CA ARG A 13 8.55 -36.55 -21.12
C ARG A 13 9.16 -35.94 -19.83
N GLY A 14 10.49 -35.87 -19.71
CA GLY A 14 11.20 -35.52 -18.47
C GLY A 14 11.59 -34.05 -18.29
N GLU A 15 11.54 -33.21 -19.33
CA GLU A 15 12.06 -31.82 -19.25
C GLU A 15 10.99 -30.74 -18.97
N ARG A 16 9.69 -31.05 -19.12
CA ARG A 16 8.63 -30.04 -18.93
C ARG A 16 8.33 -29.73 -17.45
N THR A 17 8.58 -30.67 -16.55
CA THR A 17 8.29 -30.51 -15.11
C THR A 17 9.27 -29.56 -14.41
N SER A 18 10.54 -29.54 -14.81
CA SER A 18 11.56 -28.69 -14.19
C SER A 18 11.34 -27.20 -14.47
N VAL A 19 10.85 -26.83 -15.66
CA VAL A 19 10.57 -25.44 -16.05
C VAL A 19 9.36 -24.90 -15.29
N THR A 20 8.31 -25.71 -15.12
CA THR A 20 7.11 -25.33 -14.37
C THR A 20 7.38 -25.19 -12.88
N GLU A 21 8.13 -26.13 -12.28
CA GLU A 21 8.53 -26.05 -10.86
C GLU A 21 9.39 -24.82 -10.57
N ASN A 22 10.30 -24.47 -11.47
CA ASN A 22 11.14 -23.27 -11.33
C ASN A 22 10.30 -21.98 -11.43
N ALA A 23 9.30 -21.95 -12.30
CA ALA A 23 8.37 -20.82 -12.40
C ALA A 23 7.52 -20.68 -11.12
N GLU A 24 6.99 -21.78 -10.60
CA GLU A 24 6.20 -21.81 -9.36
C GLU A 24 7.00 -21.34 -8.14
N ARG A 25 8.25 -21.80 -8.00
CA ARG A 25 9.14 -21.32 -6.93
C ARG A 25 9.41 -19.82 -7.03
N ARG A 26 9.60 -19.28 -8.24
CA ARG A 26 9.80 -17.84 -8.46
C ARG A 26 8.55 -17.05 -8.09
N ILE A 27 7.38 -17.54 -8.47
CA ILE A 27 6.08 -16.95 -8.11
C ILE A 27 5.91 -16.93 -6.60
N LEU A 28 6.16 -18.05 -5.92
CA LEU A 28 6.05 -18.15 -4.47
C LEU A 28 6.97 -17.17 -3.76
N LYS A 29 8.24 -17.06 -4.19
CA LYS A 29 9.20 -16.07 -3.67
C LYS A 29 8.68 -14.63 -3.84
N LEU A 30 8.12 -14.29 -5.00
CA LEU A 30 7.56 -12.97 -5.24
C LEU A 30 6.36 -12.68 -4.34
N ARG A 31 5.48 -13.66 -4.11
CA ARG A 31 4.34 -13.49 -3.19
C ARG A 31 4.79 -13.23 -1.76
N LYS A 32 5.76 -14.00 -1.26
CA LYS A 32 6.32 -13.81 0.09
C LYS A 32 6.86 -12.40 0.28
N ILE A 33 7.62 -11.90 -0.69
CA ILE A 33 8.15 -10.53 -0.66
C ILE A 33 7.02 -9.50 -0.78
N ALA A 34 6.02 -9.76 -1.64
CA ALA A 34 4.91 -8.84 -1.84
C ALA A 34 4.09 -8.62 -0.57
N VAL A 35 3.77 -9.69 0.17
CA VAL A 35 3.06 -9.60 1.45
C VAL A 35 3.86 -8.77 2.46
N LEU A 36 5.17 -8.99 2.56
CA LEU A 36 6.02 -8.19 3.44
C LEU A 36 6.04 -6.72 3.02
N VAL A 37 6.21 -6.43 1.72
CA VAL A 37 6.18 -5.05 1.20
C VAL A 37 4.86 -4.35 1.54
N LEU A 38 3.72 -5.00 1.30
CA LEU A 38 2.39 -4.44 1.60
C LEU A 38 2.20 -4.22 3.10
N THR A 39 2.62 -5.18 3.92
CA THR A 39 2.54 -5.09 5.38
C THR A 39 3.36 -3.89 5.90
N LEU A 40 4.59 -3.71 5.40
CA LEU A 40 5.43 -2.58 5.77
C LEU A 40 4.88 -1.24 5.26
N LYS A 41 4.26 -1.22 4.07
CA LYS A 41 3.58 -0.02 3.56
C LYS A 41 2.41 0.40 4.42
N CYS A 42 1.67 -0.57 4.93
CA CYS A 42 0.54 -0.35 5.81
C CYS A 42 0.91 -0.35 7.32
N CYS A 43 2.19 -0.19 7.69
CA CYS A 43 2.67 -0.39 9.07
C CYS A 43 1.91 0.39 10.17
N ASN A 44 1.28 1.51 9.81
CA ASN A 44 0.51 2.36 10.72
C ASN A 44 -0.96 1.93 10.89
N SER A 45 -1.43 0.96 10.11
CA SER A 45 -2.80 0.42 10.13
C SER A 45 -2.84 -1.08 10.39
N VAL A 46 -1.68 -1.75 10.43
CA VAL A 46 -1.54 -3.19 10.64
C VAL A 46 -1.72 -3.53 12.12
N ASP A 47 -2.62 -4.48 12.39
CA ASP A 47 -2.86 -5.09 13.70
C ASP A 47 -2.07 -6.39 13.87
N GLU A 48 -2.10 -6.98 15.07
CA GLU A 48 -1.34 -8.19 15.39
C GLU A 48 -1.80 -9.39 14.54
N SER A 49 -3.10 -9.51 14.27
CA SER A 49 -3.63 -10.60 13.43
C SER A 49 -3.11 -10.52 11.99
N MET A 50 -2.93 -9.31 11.43
CA MET A 50 -2.30 -9.13 10.13
C MET A 50 -0.81 -9.48 10.14
N ILE A 51 -0.09 -9.19 11.24
CA ILE A 51 1.32 -9.58 11.41
C ILE A 51 1.45 -11.10 11.41
N GLU A 52 0.61 -11.82 12.15
CA GLU A 52 0.58 -13.29 12.19
C GLU A 52 0.32 -13.89 10.80
N LYS A 53 -0.65 -13.35 10.06
CA LYS A 53 -0.95 -13.77 8.68
C LYS A 53 0.22 -13.49 7.74
N ALA A 54 0.88 -12.34 7.87
CA ALA A 54 2.04 -11.99 7.07
C ALA A 54 3.24 -12.91 7.37
N ALA A 55 3.43 -13.28 8.64
CA ALA A 55 4.42 -14.26 9.07
C ALA A 55 4.15 -15.65 8.46
N ALA A 56 2.91 -16.13 8.55
CA ALA A 56 2.50 -17.42 7.99
C ALA A 56 2.73 -17.49 6.47
N VAL A 57 2.37 -16.44 5.72
CA VAL A 57 2.56 -16.43 4.25
C VAL A 57 4.02 -16.26 3.86
N SER A 58 4.76 -15.37 4.55
CA SER A 58 6.18 -15.12 4.24
C SER A 58 7.08 -16.28 4.67
N GLY A 59 6.66 -17.08 5.65
CA GLY A 59 7.47 -18.12 6.27
C GLY A 59 8.55 -17.56 7.19
N LYS A 60 8.33 -16.38 7.77
CA LYS A 60 9.16 -15.77 8.82
C LYS A 60 8.51 -16.00 10.19
N SER A 61 9.28 -15.87 11.26
CA SER A 61 8.72 -15.83 12.61
C SER A 61 7.84 -14.57 12.77
N VAL A 62 6.89 -14.64 13.69
CA VAL A 62 6.02 -13.50 14.00
C VAL A 62 6.87 -12.35 14.56
N GLU A 63 7.86 -12.67 15.38
CA GLU A 63 8.81 -11.74 15.99
C GLU A 63 9.63 -10.99 14.93
N ASP A 64 10.10 -11.68 13.89
CA ASP A 64 10.83 -11.07 12.79
C ASP A 64 9.94 -10.06 12.05
N VAL A 65 8.71 -10.45 11.71
CA VAL A 65 7.80 -9.56 10.99
C VAL A 65 7.42 -8.36 11.86
N ARG A 66 7.19 -8.57 13.16
CA ARG A 66 6.91 -7.49 14.11
C ARG A 66 8.06 -6.49 14.18
N SER A 67 9.31 -6.98 14.26
CA SER A 67 10.51 -6.14 14.24
C SER A 67 10.62 -5.30 12.97
N LEU A 68 10.37 -5.90 11.79
CA LEU A 68 10.38 -5.17 10.52
C LEU A 68 9.29 -4.08 10.47
N VAL A 69 8.09 -4.40 10.98
CA VAL A 69 6.98 -3.43 11.08
C VAL A 69 7.34 -2.27 12.00
N ASP A 70 7.98 -2.55 13.13
CA ASP A 70 8.42 -1.50 14.07
C ASP A 70 9.51 -0.60 13.47
N GLU A 71 10.43 -1.16 12.68
CA GLU A 71 11.40 -0.36 11.92
C GLU A 71 10.72 0.54 10.87
N ALA A 72 9.69 0.03 10.18
CA ALA A 72 8.89 0.83 9.26
C ALA A 72 8.08 1.93 9.99
N ARG A 73 7.57 1.66 11.19
CA ARG A 73 6.90 2.66 12.04
C ARG A 73 7.87 3.78 12.46
N LYS A 74 9.10 3.45 12.85
CA LYS A 74 10.14 4.47 13.13
C LYS A 74 10.37 5.40 11.94
N CYS A 75 10.37 4.85 10.71
CA CYS A 75 10.53 5.65 9.49
C CYS A 75 9.37 6.64 9.23
N THR A 76 8.18 6.38 9.80
CA THR A 76 6.97 7.20 9.58
C THR A 76 6.56 8.01 10.81
N GLU A 77 7.21 7.82 11.95
CA GLU A 77 6.88 8.46 13.22
C GLU A 77 6.78 9.99 13.10
N ILE A 78 7.77 10.64 12.46
CA ILE A 78 7.77 12.09 12.27
C ILE A 78 6.57 12.53 11.41
N LYS A 79 6.22 11.76 10.38
CA LYS A 79 5.06 12.08 9.52
C LYS A 79 3.76 11.97 10.32
N VAL A 80 3.62 10.91 11.13
CA VAL A 80 2.48 10.70 12.02
C VAL A 80 2.36 11.84 13.04
N LYS A 81 3.47 12.22 13.69
CA LYS A 81 3.52 13.34 14.64
C LYS A 81 3.08 14.65 13.99
N ARG A 82 3.59 14.96 12.79
CA ARG A 82 3.19 16.17 12.03
C ARG A 82 1.70 16.15 11.69
N TRP A 83 1.19 15.04 11.19
CA TRP A 83 -0.24 14.89 10.87
C TRP A 83 -1.13 15.08 12.09
N ASN A 84 -0.79 14.44 13.21
CA ASN A 84 -1.53 14.59 14.46
C ASN A 84 -1.45 16.02 15.02
N SER A 85 -0.33 16.73 14.81
CA SER A 85 -0.21 18.15 15.17
C SER A 85 -1.18 19.03 14.37
N ILE A 86 -1.31 18.78 13.06
CA ILE A 86 -2.27 19.49 12.20
C ILE A 86 -3.71 19.24 12.68
N LEU A 87 -4.07 17.97 12.94
CA LEU A 87 -5.39 17.60 13.49
C LEU A 87 -5.69 18.33 14.79
N ARG A 88 -4.76 18.29 15.76
CA ARG A 88 -4.93 18.98 17.05
C ARG A 88 -5.06 20.49 16.88
N THR A 89 -4.34 21.08 15.92
CA THR A 89 -4.39 22.52 15.65
C THR A 89 -5.74 22.90 15.05
N ARG A 90 -6.24 22.12 14.09
CA ARG A 90 -7.60 22.27 13.55
C ARG A 90 -8.64 22.19 14.66
N ASP A 91 -8.59 21.17 15.51
CA ASP A 91 -9.60 20.95 16.56
C ASP A 91 -9.60 22.09 17.58
N LYS A 92 -8.41 22.57 17.97
CA LYS A 92 -8.28 23.76 18.82
C LYS A 92 -8.85 25.01 18.14
N ALA A 93 -8.54 25.22 16.87
CA ALA A 93 -9.04 26.38 16.12
C ALA A 93 -10.58 26.35 16.03
N PHE A 94 -11.17 25.18 15.79
CA PHE A 94 -12.62 25.00 15.81
C PHE A 94 -13.23 25.37 17.18
N LEU A 95 -12.67 24.84 18.26
CA LEU A 95 -13.14 25.11 19.62
C LEU A 95 -13.06 26.61 19.96
N TYR A 96 -11.94 27.26 19.65
CA TYR A 96 -11.77 28.68 19.94
C TYR A 96 -12.62 29.57 19.04
N LYS A 97 -12.75 29.26 17.75
CA LYS A 97 -13.68 29.96 16.85
C LYS A 97 -15.09 29.92 17.43
N ARG A 98 -15.59 28.74 17.81
CA ARG A 98 -16.93 28.58 18.36
C ARG A 98 -17.09 29.35 19.67
N ARG A 99 -16.09 29.27 20.56
CA ARG A 99 -16.08 30.01 21.83
C ARG A 99 -16.17 31.52 21.60
N PHE A 100 -15.28 32.09 20.77
CA PHE A 100 -15.26 33.53 20.52
C PHE A 100 -16.52 34.00 19.80
N HIS A 101 -17.11 33.17 18.94
CA HIS A 101 -18.39 33.49 18.32
C HIS A 101 -19.51 33.66 19.36
N LEU A 102 -19.67 32.68 20.26
CA LEU A 102 -20.67 32.76 21.34
C LEU A 102 -20.39 33.93 22.30
N GLU A 103 -19.13 34.19 22.61
CA GLU A 103 -18.73 35.32 23.44
C GLU A 103 -19.06 36.66 22.77
N SER A 104 -18.87 36.79 21.45
CA SER A 104 -19.27 38.00 20.72
C SER A 104 -20.78 38.21 20.65
N GLU A 105 -21.58 37.13 20.59
CA GLU A 105 -23.04 37.21 20.58
C GLU A 105 -23.62 37.69 21.92
N ALA A 106 -22.92 37.40 23.03
CA ALA A 106 -23.31 37.82 24.37
C ALA A 106 -22.90 39.26 24.73
N LEU A 107 -22.05 39.89 23.90
CA LEU A 107 -21.56 41.26 24.12
C LEU A 107 -22.39 42.29 23.35
N ASP A 108 -22.37 43.53 23.83
CA ASP A 108 -22.92 44.64 23.05
C ASP A 108 -22.10 44.84 21.77
N LYS A 109 -22.79 44.84 20.63
CA LYS A 109 -22.19 44.95 19.29
C LYS A 109 -21.47 46.28 19.07
N SER A 110 -21.86 47.33 19.80
CA SER A 110 -21.20 48.64 19.72
C SER A 110 -19.89 48.69 20.52
N SER A 111 -19.66 47.71 21.41
CA SER A 111 -18.50 47.70 22.28
C SER A 111 -17.21 47.34 21.55
N LEU A 112 -16.11 48.01 21.93
CA LEU A 112 -14.77 47.68 21.48
C LEU A 112 -14.41 46.21 21.79
N LEU A 113 -14.87 45.68 22.93
CA LEU A 113 -14.63 44.30 23.34
C LEU A 113 -15.26 43.30 22.35
N CYS A 114 -16.51 43.55 21.91
CA CYS A 114 -17.16 42.72 20.91
C CYS A 114 -16.36 42.70 19.59
N SER A 115 -15.84 43.84 19.16
CA SER A 115 -14.98 43.94 17.96
C SER A 115 -13.71 43.09 18.11
N VAL A 116 -13.01 43.20 19.25
CA VAL A 116 -11.79 42.42 19.52
C VAL A 116 -12.07 40.91 19.54
N VAL A 117 -13.14 40.48 20.19
CA VAL A 117 -13.53 39.06 20.26
C VAL A 117 -13.92 38.53 18.88
N SER A 118 -14.66 39.33 18.09
CA SER A 118 -15.03 38.98 16.72
C SER A 118 -13.79 38.80 15.82
N GLN A 119 -12.79 39.67 15.95
CA GLN A 119 -11.52 39.52 15.22
C GLN A 119 -10.78 38.23 15.60
N LYS A 120 -10.78 37.87 16.89
CA LYS A 120 -10.21 36.58 17.33
C LYS A 120 -10.94 35.40 16.71
N ALA A 121 -12.27 35.45 16.61
CA ALA A 121 -13.06 34.41 15.95
C ALA A 121 -12.65 34.26 14.47
N LEU A 122 -12.51 35.36 13.73
CA LEU A 122 -12.08 35.36 12.33
C LEU A 122 -10.68 34.77 12.15
N VAL A 123 -9.73 35.09 13.04
CA VAL A 123 -8.38 34.51 13.00
C VAL A 123 -8.44 32.99 13.18
N GLN A 124 -9.21 32.51 14.15
CA GLN A 124 -9.37 31.06 14.37
C GLN A 124 -10.09 30.37 13.20
N ASP A 125 -11.00 31.07 12.54
CA ASP A 125 -11.67 30.55 11.35
C ASP A 125 -10.69 30.30 10.20
N ARG A 126 -9.84 31.30 9.90
CA ARG A 126 -8.79 31.16 8.88
C ARG A 126 -7.84 30.02 9.19
N VAL A 127 -7.43 29.86 10.45
CA VAL A 127 -6.56 28.74 10.88
C VAL A 127 -7.29 27.41 10.67
N TRP A 128 -8.57 27.32 11.04
CA TRP A 128 -9.37 26.12 10.88
C TRP A 128 -9.52 25.72 9.40
N GLU A 129 -9.83 26.68 8.53
CA GLU A 129 -9.91 26.50 7.09
C GLU A 129 -8.57 26.06 6.48
N GLU A 130 -7.47 26.74 6.84
CA GLU A 130 -6.11 26.39 6.38
C GLU A 130 -5.77 24.94 6.76
N LYS A 131 -6.03 24.53 8.01
CA LYS A 131 -5.72 23.16 8.44
C LYS A 131 -6.65 22.13 7.80
N ASN A 132 -7.91 22.45 7.54
CA ASN A 132 -8.80 21.59 6.76
C ASN A 132 -8.30 21.41 5.32
N GLY A 133 -7.78 22.48 4.70
CA GLY A 133 -7.12 22.40 3.40
C GLY A 133 -5.96 21.41 3.41
N LEU A 134 -5.05 21.52 4.38
CA LEU A 134 -3.93 20.58 4.53
C LEU A 134 -4.38 19.13 4.79
N LEU A 135 -5.50 18.93 5.49
CA LEU A 135 -6.03 17.60 5.79
C LEU A 135 -6.84 16.98 4.64
N SER A 136 -7.26 17.78 3.66
CA SER A 136 -7.95 17.29 2.47
C SER A 136 -7.03 16.53 1.51
N GLU A 137 -5.72 16.75 1.60
CA GLU A 137 -4.74 16.04 0.79
C GLU A 137 -4.63 14.56 1.19
N PRO A 138 -4.36 13.65 0.23
CA PRO A 138 -4.15 12.23 0.52
C PRO A 138 -3.05 12.02 1.56
N LYS A 139 -3.42 11.29 2.62
CA LYS A 139 -2.56 10.99 3.77
C LYS A 139 -1.32 10.18 3.35
N LYS A 140 -0.17 10.82 3.20
CA LYS A 140 1.13 10.15 2.90
C LYS A 140 1.87 9.67 4.16
N LEU A 141 1.18 8.92 5.03
CA LEU A 141 1.79 8.36 6.25
C LEU A 141 2.52 7.04 6.04
N GLU A 142 2.66 6.58 4.80
CA GLU A 142 3.38 5.35 4.49
C GLU A 142 4.90 5.57 4.44
N PRO A 143 5.71 4.53 4.71
CA PRO A 143 7.14 4.57 4.47
C PRO A 143 7.46 4.74 2.98
N SER A 144 8.58 5.38 2.65
CA SER A 144 9.02 5.50 1.26
C SER A 144 9.43 4.14 0.69
N ASN A 145 9.43 3.99 -0.64
CA ASN A 145 9.91 2.76 -1.28
C ASN A 145 11.37 2.46 -0.92
N MET A 146 12.19 3.50 -0.76
CA MET A 146 13.57 3.38 -0.29
C MET A 146 13.67 2.83 1.13
N ALA A 147 12.83 3.31 2.05
CA ALA A 147 12.83 2.82 3.43
C ALA A 147 12.44 1.33 3.49
N VAL A 148 11.37 0.96 2.79
CA VAL A 148 10.94 -0.45 2.68
C VAL A 148 12.02 -1.31 2.03
N GLY A 149 12.65 -0.81 0.97
CA GLY A 149 13.75 -1.50 0.29
C GLY A 149 14.93 -1.77 1.22
N ARG A 150 15.33 -0.78 2.02
CA ARG A 150 16.38 -0.91 3.03
C ARG A 150 16.05 -1.99 4.07
N ILE A 151 14.85 -1.93 4.64
CA ILE A 151 14.38 -2.88 5.68
C ILE A 151 14.39 -4.32 5.16
N LEU A 152 13.94 -4.53 3.91
CA LEU A 152 13.85 -5.87 3.30
C LEU A 152 15.11 -6.30 2.54
N GLY A 153 16.14 -5.46 2.44
CA GLY A 153 17.34 -5.74 1.63
C GLY A 153 17.07 -5.85 0.12
N ILE A 154 16.09 -5.10 -0.40
CA ILE A 154 15.72 -5.08 -1.83
C ILE A 154 15.79 -3.66 -2.40
N THR A 155 15.85 -3.54 -3.72
CA THR A 155 15.87 -2.22 -4.38
C THR A 155 14.52 -1.52 -4.30
N ASP A 156 14.53 -0.19 -4.20
CA ASP A 156 13.35 0.66 -4.23
C ASP A 156 12.53 0.47 -5.52
N ARG A 157 13.19 0.23 -6.66
CA ARG A 157 12.56 -0.14 -7.93
C ARG A 157 11.77 -1.44 -7.82
N LYS A 158 12.29 -2.42 -7.08
CA LYS A 158 11.59 -3.69 -6.85
C LYS A 158 10.35 -3.48 -5.98
N VAL A 159 10.45 -2.64 -4.95
CA VAL A 159 9.29 -2.24 -4.13
C VAL A 159 8.23 -1.57 -4.99
N LYS A 160 8.61 -0.61 -5.84
CA LYS A 160 7.69 0.07 -6.77
C LYS A 160 7.01 -0.92 -7.70
N TYR A 161 7.77 -1.81 -8.34
CA TYR A 161 7.22 -2.83 -9.21
C TYR A 161 6.18 -3.71 -8.51
N ILE A 162 6.44 -4.10 -7.26
CA ILE A 162 5.51 -4.90 -6.46
C ILE A 162 4.23 -4.11 -6.17
N MET A 163 4.34 -2.85 -5.76
CA MET A 163 3.18 -1.98 -5.50
C MET A 163 2.33 -1.77 -6.76
N ASP A 164 2.98 -1.46 -7.89
CA ASP A 164 2.32 -1.27 -9.18
C ASP A 164 1.67 -2.57 -9.68
N SER A 165 2.26 -3.72 -9.36
CA SER A 165 1.69 -5.02 -9.71
C SER A 165 0.51 -5.37 -8.82
N ALA A 166 0.57 -5.05 -7.51
CA ALA A 166 -0.50 -5.30 -6.56
C ALA A 166 -1.73 -4.43 -6.85
N SER A 167 -1.54 -3.16 -7.20
CA SER A 167 -2.65 -2.26 -7.55
C SER A 167 -3.41 -2.70 -8.81
N LYS A 168 -2.69 -3.22 -9.82
CA LYS A 168 -3.29 -3.74 -11.06
C LYS A 168 -3.94 -5.13 -10.91
N ASN A 169 -3.62 -5.84 -9.84
CA ASN A 169 -4.02 -7.23 -9.62
C ASN A 169 -4.73 -7.43 -8.27
N MET A 170 -5.34 -6.40 -7.68
CA MET A 170 -6.05 -6.55 -6.40
C MET A 170 -7.12 -7.65 -6.47
N ASP A 171 -7.85 -7.74 -7.59
CA ASP A 171 -8.86 -8.80 -7.83
C ASP A 171 -8.25 -10.20 -8.02
N THR A 172 -6.94 -10.28 -8.28
CA THR A 172 -6.23 -11.51 -8.67
C THR A 172 -5.17 -11.93 -7.67
N LEU A 173 -5.08 -11.20 -6.56
CA LEU A 173 -4.68 -11.73 -5.26
C LEU A 173 -5.80 -12.55 -4.61
N SER A 174 -7.02 -12.57 -5.19
CA SER A 174 -7.95 -13.68 -4.96
C SER A 174 -7.30 -14.98 -5.47
N LEU A 175 -7.46 -16.06 -4.73
CA LEU A 175 -6.82 -17.36 -4.96
C LEU A 175 -7.05 -17.96 -6.37
N SER A 176 -7.89 -17.37 -7.24
CA SER A 176 -8.28 -17.98 -8.51
C SER A 176 -7.29 -17.78 -9.66
N ARG A 177 -6.32 -16.84 -9.62
CA ARG A 177 -5.41 -16.62 -10.76
C ARG A 177 -4.13 -17.47 -10.77
N TYR A 178 -4.02 -18.42 -9.86
CA TYR A 178 -2.84 -19.29 -9.74
C TYR A 178 -3.14 -20.79 -9.86
N TYR A 179 -4.30 -21.13 -10.42
CA TYR A 179 -4.49 -22.40 -11.10
C TYR A 179 -4.42 -22.14 -12.60
N GLY A 180 -3.92 -23.14 -13.33
CA GLY A 180 -3.44 -23.06 -14.71
C GLY A 180 -4.43 -22.55 -15.77
N ARG A 181 -4.03 -22.75 -17.04
CA ARG A 181 -4.82 -22.43 -18.25
C ARG A 181 -6.31 -22.68 -17.99
N HIS A 182 -7.15 -21.64 -18.12
CA HIS A 182 -8.29 -21.56 -19.05
C HIS A 182 -9.25 -20.41 -18.65
N GLU A 183 -9.74 -19.73 -19.69
CA GLU A 183 -10.93 -18.86 -19.80
C GLU A 183 -11.09 -17.64 -18.87
N THR A 184 -11.20 -16.46 -19.49
CA THR A 184 -11.77 -15.28 -18.84
C THR A 184 -13.25 -15.53 -18.56
N LEU A 185 -13.85 -14.86 -17.56
CA LEU A 185 -15.28 -14.92 -17.23
C LEU A 185 -16.23 -14.61 -18.41
N PHE A 186 -15.69 -14.16 -19.55
CA PHE A 186 -16.41 -13.87 -20.79
C PHE A 186 -16.10 -14.86 -21.93
N GLY A 187 -15.50 -16.02 -21.63
CA GLY A 187 -15.27 -17.11 -22.60
C GLY A 187 -14.28 -16.78 -23.74
N LYS A 188 -13.61 -15.63 -23.72
CA LYS A 188 -12.67 -15.25 -24.78
C LYS A 188 -11.28 -15.80 -24.49
N ARG A 189 -10.87 -16.80 -25.29
CA ARG A 189 -9.48 -17.27 -25.40
C ARG A 189 -8.68 -16.21 -26.15
N LYS A 190 -7.74 -15.53 -25.48
CA LYS A 190 -6.67 -14.83 -26.21
C LYS A 190 -5.66 -15.90 -26.64
N SER A 191 -5.77 -16.35 -27.89
CA SER A 191 -4.68 -17.07 -28.54
C SER A 191 -3.44 -16.18 -28.50
N GLU A 192 -2.33 -16.79 -28.13
CA GLU A 192 -0.98 -16.22 -28.17
C GLU A 192 -0.80 -15.37 -29.44
N GLN A 193 -0.40 -14.11 -29.27
CA GLN A 193 0.12 -13.32 -30.37
C GLN A 193 1.35 -14.05 -30.90
N LYS A 194 1.16 -14.84 -31.96
CA LYS A 194 2.27 -15.26 -32.81
C LYS A 194 2.89 -13.97 -33.35
N ALA A 195 4.13 -13.72 -32.98
CA ALA A 195 5.05 -13.01 -33.86
C ALA A 195 5.12 -13.86 -35.15
N GLY A 196 4.38 -13.45 -36.16
CA GLY A 196 4.49 -13.95 -37.52
C GLY A 196 5.14 -12.86 -38.34
N ASN A 197 6.41 -13.08 -38.69
CA ASN A 197 6.96 -12.52 -39.92
C ASN A 197 6.06 -12.91 -41.08
N GLU A 198 5.59 -11.93 -41.82
CA GLU A 198 5.44 -11.90 -43.28
C GLU A 198 5.44 -10.42 -43.70
#